data_AF-A0A809QW40-F1
#
_entry.id   AF-A0A809QW40-F1
#
_cell.length_a   1.000
_cell.length_b   1.000
_cell.length_c   1.000
_cell.angle_alpha   90.00
_cell.angle_beta   90.00
_cell.angle_gamma   90.00
#
_symmetry.space_group_name_H-M   'P 1'
#
loop_
_entity.id
_entity.type
_entity.pdbx_description
1 polymer ?
#
loop_
_entity_poly.entity_id
_entity_poly.type
_entity_poly.pdbx_seq_one_letter_code
_entity_poly.pdbx_strand_id
1 'polypeptide(L)'
;MDSGKHSASLTAGSPGVLHGNRTYLLQDENGQVIETHSVSAGLDYPGVGPEHAWLKESGRAQYVTITDDEALKAFHDCCRIEGIIPALESSHALAYAAKLAATLPKDKIVLANLSGRGDKDMHTVAERAGLKF
;
A
#
# COMPACT_ATOMS: atom_id res chain seq x y z
N MET A 1 9.33 -1.23 -7.24
CA MET A 1 9.95 -2.55 -6.96
C MET A 1 11.41 -2.55 -7.37
N ASP A 2 11.72 -2.18 -8.62
CA ASP A 2 13.08 -2.28 -9.18
C ASP A 2 14.15 -1.42 -8.49
N SER A 3 13.76 -0.34 -7.82
CA SER A 3 14.66 0.53 -7.07
C SER A 3 15.10 -0.04 -5.70
N GLY A 4 14.50 -1.15 -5.25
CA GLY A 4 14.66 -1.66 -3.89
C GLY A 4 13.97 -0.83 -2.79
N LYS A 5 13.44 0.35 -3.12
CA LYS A 5 12.72 1.22 -2.19
C LYS A 5 11.23 0.88 -2.16
N HIS A 6 10.82 0.04 -1.21
CA HIS A 6 9.42 -0.37 -1.04
C HIS A 6 9.16 -0.95 0.36
N SER A 7 7.89 -1.11 0.71
CA SER A 7 7.44 -1.77 1.96
C SER A 7 6.62 -3.04 1.69
N ALA A 8 6.86 -3.69 0.54
CA ALA A 8 6.08 -4.84 0.05
C ALA A 8 6.50 -6.19 0.68
N SER A 9 6.37 -6.33 2.00
CA SER A 9 6.83 -7.50 2.77
C SER A 9 6.28 -8.84 2.29
N LEU A 10 5.02 -8.92 1.88
CA LEU A 10 4.42 -10.18 1.38
C LEU A 10 4.85 -10.56 -0.04
N THR A 11 5.29 -9.59 -0.85
CA THR A 11 5.66 -9.82 -2.25
C THR A 11 7.16 -10.04 -2.43
N ALA A 12 7.99 -9.31 -1.68
CA ALA A 12 9.45 -9.33 -1.82
C ALA A 12 10.19 -9.79 -0.55
N GLY A 13 9.47 -10.01 0.55
CA GLY A 13 10.05 -10.48 1.80
C GLY A 13 10.13 -11.99 1.92
N SER A 14 10.66 -12.44 3.05
CA SER A 14 10.80 -13.85 3.40
C SER A 14 10.30 -14.11 4.83
N PRO A 15 9.94 -15.36 5.17
CA PRO A 15 9.53 -15.68 6.54
C PRO A 15 10.65 -15.45 7.56
N GLY A 16 10.32 -14.83 8.69
CA GLY A 16 11.21 -14.64 9.83
C GLY A 16 10.48 -14.16 11.08
N VAL A 17 11.20 -13.65 12.07
CA VAL A 17 10.64 -13.20 13.35
C VAL A 17 10.86 -11.71 13.52
N LEU A 18 9.79 -10.94 13.68
CA LEU A 18 9.83 -9.49 13.89
C LEU A 18 8.75 -9.09 14.89
N HIS A 19 9.10 -8.21 15.82
CA HIS A 19 8.15 -7.63 16.79
C HIS A 19 7.22 -8.66 17.46
N GLY A 20 7.79 -9.78 17.92
CA GLY A 20 7.08 -10.79 18.70
C GLY A 20 6.21 -11.78 17.91
N ASN A 21 6.29 -11.81 16.58
CA ASN A 21 5.57 -12.78 15.75
C ASN A 21 6.44 -13.37 14.63
N ARG A 22 6.10 -14.56 14.15
CA ARG A 22 6.69 -15.19 12.96
C ARG A 22 5.81 -14.86 11.74
N THR A 23 6.36 -14.14 10.78
CA THR A 23 5.61 -13.58 9.64
C THR A 23 6.54 -13.33 8.43
N TYR A 24 6.02 -12.79 7.34
CA TYR A 24 6.84 -12.26 6.25
C TYR A 24 7.38 -10.87 6.61
N LEU A 25 8.68 -10.67 6.37
CA LEU A 25 9.32 -9.36 6.51
C LEU A 25 10.36 -9.14 5.41
N LEU A 26 10.72 -7.88 5.20
CA LEU A 26 11.86 -7.49 4.39
C LEU A 26 13.14 -7.64 5.22
N GLN A 27 13.97 -8.60 4.85
CA GLN A 27 15.24 -8.89 5.52
C GLN A 27 16.30 -9.34 4.51
N ASP A 28 17.56 -9.10 4.83
CA ASP A 28 18.70 -9.56 4.04
C ASP A 28 19.03 -11.04 4.28
N GLU A 29 20.07 -11.55 3.60
CA GLU A 29 20.52 -12.95 3.72
C GLU A 29 21.00 -13.32 5.14
N ASN A 30 21.37 -12.32 5.95
CA ASN A 30 21.79 -12.50 7.34
C ASN A 30 20.62 -12.33 8.33
N GLY A 31 19.39 -12.14 7.84
CA GLY A 31 18.20 -11.90 8.65
C GLY A 31 18.12 -10.50 9.26
N GLN A 32 18.90 -9.54 8.76
CA GLN A 32 18.81 -8.14 9.19
C GLN A 32 17.63 -7.46 8.49
N VAL A 33 16.85 -6.68 9.25
CA VAL A 33 15.68 -5.97 8.71
C VAL A 33 16.13 -4.89 7.72
N ILE A 34 15.52 -4.88 6.54
CA ILE A 34 15.78 -3.90 5.48
C ILE A 34 14.93 -2.64 5.72
N GLU A 35 15.53 -1.46 5.54
CA GLU A 35 14.83 -0.18 5.59
C GLU A 35 13.79 -0.07 4.47
N THR A 36 12.59 0.41 4.82
CA THR A 36 11.47 0.49 3.89
C THR A 36 11.28 1.89 3.32
N HIS A 37 10.41 2.00 2.33
CA HIS A 37 10.04 3.28 1.76
C HIS A 37 8.63 3.23 1.19
N SER A 38 7.80 4.21 1.59
CA SER A 38 6.52 4.53 0.96
C SER A 38 6.22 6.01 1.10
N VAL A 39 5.51 6.61 0.13
CA VAL A 39 4.93 7.95 0.30
C VAL A 39 3.92 8.00 1.46
N SER A 40 3.36 6.85 1.82
CA SER A 40 2.38 6.70 2.89
C SER A 40 3.05 6.19 4.17
N ALA A 41 3.20 7.06 5.16
CA ALA A 41 3.83 6.70 6.44
C ALA A 41 3.19 5.47 7.11
N GLY A 42 1.87 5.31 7.04
CA GLY A 42 1.18 4.16 7.64
C GLY A 42 1.40 2.81 6.94
N LEU A 43 1.97 2.81 5.73
CA LEU A 43 2.36 1.58 5.03
C LEU A 43 3.88 1.36 5.05
N ASP A 44 4.64 2.29 5.62
CA ASP A 44 6.09 2.23 5.64
C ASP A 44 6.59 1.31 6.77
N TYR A 45 6.36 0.02 6.60
CA TYR A 45 6.66 -1.01 7.60
C TYR A 45 7.28 -2.26 6.97
N PRO A 46 8.39 -2.80 7.51
CA PRO A 46 9.09 -3.94 6.92
C PRO A 46 8.40 -5.28 7.12
N GLY A 47 7.41 -5.39 8.01
CA GLY A 47 6.72 -6.64 8.33
C GLY A 47 5.27 -6.67 7.86
N VAL A 48 4.53 -7.66 8.34
CA VAL A 48 3.07 -7.75 8.21
C VAL A 48 2.48 -8.63 9.31
N GLY A 49 1.20 -8.45 9.65
CA GLY A 49 0.52 -9.34 10.60
C GLY A 49 0.52 -10.82 10.14
N PRO A 50 0.71 -11.79 11.06
CA PRO A 50 0.85 -13.21 10.70
C PRO A 50 -0.40 -13.82 10.08
N GLU A 51 -1.59 -13.28 10.36
CA GLU A 51 -2.83 -13.71 9.70
C GLU A 51 -2.79 -13.45 8.18
N HIS A 52 -2.20 -12.32 7.76
CA HIS A 52 -2.04 -12.03 6.34
C HIS A 52 -1.05 -12.99 5.66
N ALA A 53 0.02 -13.37 6.36
CA ALA A 53 0.95 -14.39 5.90
C ALA A 53 0.23 -15.74 5.66
N TRP A 54 -0.60 -16.16 6.63
CA TRP A 54 -1.40 -17.37 6.49
C TRP A 54 -2.43 -17.30 5.35
N LEU A 55 -3.12 -16.16 5.19
CA LEU A 55 -4.07 -15.96 4.09
C LEU A 55 -3.38 -15.97 2.71
N LYS A 56 -2.13 -15.51 2.63
CA LYS A 56 -1.31 -15.62 1.41
C LYS A 56 -0.98 -17.08 1.11
N GLU A 57 -0.44 -17.81 2.09
CA GLU A 57 0.02 -19.19 1.91
C GLU A 57 -1.13 -20.16 1.61
N SER A 58 -2.30 -19.94 2.21
CA SER A 58 -3.51 -20.72 1.91
C SER A 58 -4.13 -20.38 0.54
N GLY A 59 -3.67 -19.33 -0.14
CA GLY A 59 -4.25 -18.84 -1.39
C GLY A 59 -5.60 -18.13 -1.21
N ARG A 60 -6.03 -17.88 0.03
CA ARG A 60 -7.32 -17.26 0.33
C ARG A 60 -7.35 -15.75 0.03
N ALA A 61 -6.19 -15.09 0.13
CA ALA A 61 -6.01 -13.68 -0.21
C ALA A 61 -4.84 -13.49 -1.17
N GLN A 62 -4.97 -12.51 -2.07
CA GLN A 62 -3.91 -12.08 -2.98
C GLN A 62 -3.37 -10.73 -2.51
N TYR A 63 -2.05 -10.59 -2.57
CA TYR A 63 -1.36 -9.38 -2.16
C TYR A 63 -0.63 -8.81 -3.37
N VAL A 64 -0.91 -7.55 -3.64
CA VAL A 64 -0.44 -6.79 -4.79
C VAL A 64 0.28 -5.54 -4.32
N THR A 65 1.03 -4.93 -5.24
CA THR A 65 1.78 -3.70 -4.97
C THR A 65 1.22 -2.55 -5.80
N ILE A 66 1.33 -1.36 -5.24
CA ILE A 66 0.98 -0.08 -5.87
C ILE A 66 2.14 0.87 -5.61
N THR A 67 2.53 1.63 -6.62
CA THR A 67 3.63 2.60 -6.50
C THR A 67 3.14 3.92 -5.90
N ASP A 68 4.08 4.73 -5.38
CA ASP A 68 3.78 6.08 -4.87
C ASP A 68 3.01 6.93 -5.90
N ASP A 69 3.45 6.91 -7.17
CA ASP A 69 2.82 7.69 -8.25
C ASP A 69 1.38 7.24 -8.51
N GLU A 70 1.11 5.94 -8.44
CA GLU A 70 -0.22 5.38 -8.62
C GLU A 70 -1.14 5.73 -7.45
N ALA A 71 -0.63 5.67 -6.22
CA ALA A 71 -1.37 6.09 -5.03
C ALA A 71 -1.68 7.59 -5.07
N LEU A 72 -0.72 8.44 -5.45
CA LEU A 72 -0.92 9.89 -5.60
C LEU A 72 -1.93 10.21 -6.70
N LYS A 73 -1.89 9.51 -7.82
CA LYS A 73 -2.90 9.65 -8.87
C LYS A 73 -4.30 9.31 -8.34
N ALA A 74 -4.45 8.19 -7.64
CA ALA A 74 -5.74 7.76 -7.09
C ALA A 74 -6.25 8.71 -6.00
N PHE A 75 -5.36 9.27 -5.17
CA PHE A 75 -5.68 10.34 -4.24
C PHE A 75 -6.33 11.53 -4.97
N HIS A 76 -5.67 12.03 -6.02
CA HIS A 76 -6.17 13.18 -6.78
C HIS A 76 -7.48 12.88 -7.52
N ASP A 77 -7.61 11.68 -8.08
CA ASP A 77 -8.83 11.26 -8.76
C ASP A 77 -10.00 11.21 -7.78
N CYS A 78 -9.83 10.63 -6.59
CA CYS A 78 -10.88 10.57 -5.56
C CYS A 78 -11.32 11.97 -5.10
N CYS A 79 -10.37 12.87 -4.87
CA CYS A 79 -10.65 14.27 -4.53
C CYS A 79 -11.47 14.98 -5.62
N ARG A 80 -11.12 14.77 -6.90
CA ARG A 80 -11.75 15.50 -8.03
C ARG A 80 -13.08 14.92 -8.47
N ILE A 81 -13.21 13.59 -8.44
CA ILE A 81 -14.38 12.87 -8.94
C ILE A 81 -15.44 12.77 -7.84
N GLU A 82 -15.05 12.40 -6.62
CA GLU A 82 -15.97 12.07 -5.53
C GLU A 82 -16.04 13.16 -4.45
N GLY A 83 -15.12 14.15 -4.47
CA GLY A 83 -15.07 15.19 -3.44
C GLY A 83 -14.62 14.68 -2.06
N ILE A 84 -13.97 13.52 -2.01
CA ILE A 84 -13.47 12.88 -0.79
C ILE A 84 -11.95 13.01 -0.77
N ILE A 85 -11.39 13.38 0.38
CA ILE A 85 -9.94 13.45 0.60
C ILE A 85 -9.50 12.15 1.30
N PRO A 86 -9.03 11.11 0.58
CA PRO A 86 -8.62 9.85 1.19
C PRO A 86 -7.24 9.96 1.84
N ALA A 87 -6.97 9.13 2.85
CA ALA A 87 -5.60 8.95 3.32
C ALA A 87 -4.71 8.36 2.22
N LEU A 88 -3.40 8.63 2.25
CA LEU A 88 -2.47 8.03 1.28
C LEU A 88 -2.43 6.49 1.40
N GLU A 89 -2.63 5.95 2.60
CA GLU A 89 -2.79 4.51 2.83
C GLU A 89 -3.98 3.96 2.04
N SER A 90 -5.15 4.61 2.15
CA SER A 90 -6.37 4.21 1.44
C SER A 90 -6.24 4.41 -0.08
N SER A 91 -5.47 5.41 -0.51
CA SER A 91 -5.26 5.71 -1.92
C SER A 91 -4.54 4.58 -2.65
N HIS A 92 -3.70 3.78 -1.96
CA HIS A 92 -3.14 2.56 -2.53
C HIS A 92 -4.24 1.53 -2.88
N ALA A 93 -5.21 1.34 -1.98
CA ALA A 93 -6.33 0.44 -2.22
C ALA A 93 -7.22 0.94 -3.38
N LEU A 94 -7.49 2.25 -3.45
CA LEU A 94 -8.24 2.86 -4.55
C LEU A 94 -7.53 2.72 -5.90
N ALA A 95 -6.22 2.93 -5.94
CA ALA A 95 -5.41 2.75 -7.15
C ALA A 95 -5.52 1.32 -7.69
N TYR A 96 -5.40 0.32 -6.80
CA TYR A 96 -5.57 -1.07 -7.20
C TYR A 96 -7.01 -1.40 -7.58
N ALA A 97 -8.00 -0.89 -6.84
CA ALA A 97 -9.41 -1.12 -7.15
C ALA A 97 -9.77 -0.60 -8.55
N ALA A 98 -9.27 0.57 -8.95
CA ALA A 98 -9.47 1.12 -10.29
C ALA A 98 -8.86 0.23 -11.39
N LYS A 99 -7.62 -0.26 -11.17
CA LYS A 99 -6.97 -1.22 -12.07
C LYS A 99 -7.74 -2.53 -12.18
N LEU A 100 -8.15 -3.09 -11.04
CA LEU A 100 -8.90 -4.35 -10.99
C LEU A 100 -10.26 -4.20 -11.69
N ALA A 101 -11.01 -3.15 -11.39
CA ALA A 101 -12.31 -2.88 -11.99
C ALA A 101 -12.24 -2.79 -13.52
N ALA A 102 -11.18 -2.20 -14.08
CA ALA A 102 -10.98 -2.14 -15.53
C ALA A 102 -10.80 -3.51 -16.19
N THR A 103 -10.43 -4.55 -15.43
CA THR A 103 -10.30 -5.94 -15.92
C THR A 103 -11.57 -6.77 -15.74
N LEU A 104 -12.56 -6.25 -15.00
CA LEU A 104 -13.77 -6.96 -14.64
C LEU A 104 -14.95 -6.59 -15.57
N PRO A 105 -15.93 -7.50 -15.73
CA PRO A 105 -17.22 -7.16 -16.33
C PRO A 105 -17.93 -6.02 -15.58
N LYS A 106 -18.72 -5.22 -16.32
CA LYS A 106 -19.38 -4.01 -15.78
C LYS A 106 -20.37 -4.25 -14.64
N ASP A 107 -20.87 -5.47 -14.49
CA ASP A 107 -21.82 -5.89 -13.46
C ASP A 107 -21.14 -6.37 -12.16
N LYS A 108 -19.81 -6.43 -12.13
CA LYS A 108 -19.07 -6.79 -10.92
C LYS A 108 -19.02 -5.62 -9.95
N ILE A 109 -19.20 -5.93 -8.67
CA ILE A 109 -19.10 -4.99 -7.57
C ILE A 109 -17.74 -5.16 -6.89
N VAL A 110 -17.00 -4.08 -6.76
CA VAL A 110 -15.73 -4.01 -6.02
C VAL A 110 -15.95 -3.15 -4.77
N LEU A 111 -15.64 -3.70 -3.60
CA LEU A 111 -15.65 -2.97 -2.33
C LEU A 111 -14.22 -2.60 -1.95
N ALA A 112 -13.93 -1.31 -1.84
CA ALA A 112 -12.66 -0.80 -1.36
C ALA A 112 -12.83 -0.22 0.06
N ASN A 113 -11.90 -0.56 0.96
CA ASN A 113 -11.89 -0.01 2.30
C ASN A 113 -11.21 1.37 2.30
N LEU A 114 -11.97 2.43 2.63
CA LEU A 114 -11.42 3.77 2.85
C LEU A 114 -10.97 3.89 4.31
N SER A 115 -9.80 3.33 4.60
CA SER A 115 -9.30 3.17 5.98
C SER A 115 -9.12 4.47 6.77
N GLY A 116 -8.99 5.62 6.11
CA GLY A 116 -8.87 6.91 6.78
C GLY A 116 -9.05 8.11 5.85
N ARG A 117 -9.12 9.29 6.48
CA ARG A 117 -9.17 10.60 5.81
C ARG A 117 -7.77 11.19 5.62
N GLY A 118 -7.59 11.99 4.57
CA GLY A 118 -6.30 12.48 4.13
C GLY A 118 -5.81 13.80 4.73
N ASP A 119 -6.49 14.38 5.72
CA ASP A 119 -6.09 15.68 6.29
C ASP A 119 -4.62 15.70 6.75
N LYS A 120 -4.15 14.59 7.34
CA LYS A 120 -2.77 14.44 7.82
C LYS A 120 -1.73 14.43 6.68
N ASP A 121 -2.14 14.07 5.47
CA ASP A 121 -1.26 13.83 4.34
C ASP A 121 -1.09 15.08 3.44
N MET A 122 -1.78 16.18 3.77
CA MET A 122 -1.86 17.35 2.87
C MET A 122 -0.50 18.01 2.62
N HIS A 123 0.37 18.04 3.63
CA HIS A 123 1.73 18.56 3.45
C HIS A 123 2.55 17.69 2.49
N THR A 124 2.52 16.37 2.69
CA THR A 124 3.21 15.40 1.81
C THR A 124 2.70 15.49 0.37
N VAL A 125 1.38 15.56 0.18
CA VAL A 125 0.77 15.69 -1.15
C VAL A 125 1.16 17.02 -1.80
N ALA A 126 1.12 18.13 -1.05
CA ALA A 126 1.47 19.43 -1.59
C ALA A 126 2.94 19.51 -2.02
N GLU A 127 3.85 18.98 -1.22
CA GLU A 127 5.28 18.89 -1.55
C GLU A 127 5.51 18.05 -2.83
N ARG A 128 4.88 16.87 -2.90
CA ARG A 128 4.96 15.98 -4.07
C ARG A 128 4.32 16.58 -5.33
N ALA A 129 3.30 17.42 -5.17
CA ALA A 129 2.67 18.17 -6.26
C ALA A 129 3.47 19.42 -6.68
N GLY A 130 4.59 19.74 -6.00
CA GLY A 130 5.38 20.93 -6.27
C GLY A 130 4.71 22.23 -5.88
N LEU A 131 3.68 22.18 -5.02
CA LEU A 131 3.01 23.36 -4.50
C LEU A 131 3.91 24.03 -3.46
N LYS A 132 4.39 25.24 -3.77
CA LYS A 132 5.13 26.07 -2.84
C LYS A 132 4.14 27.01 -2.13
N PHE A 133 4.14 26.97 -0.79
CA PHE A 133 3.42 27.91 0.05
C PHE A 133 4.32 29.11 0.39
#